data_AF-A0A5Q4GTL2-F1
#
_entry.id   AF-A0A5Q4GTL2-F1
#
_cell.length_a   1.000
_cell.length_b   1.000
_cell.length_c   1.000
_cell.angle_alpha   90.00
_cell.angle_beta   90.00
_cell.angle_gamma   90.00
#
_symmetry.space_group_name_H-M   'P 1'
#
loop_
_entity.id
_entity.type
_entity.pdbx_description
1 polymer ?
#
loop_
_entity_poly.entity_id
_entity_poly.type
_entity_poly.pdbx_seq_one_letter_code
_entity_poly.pdbx_strand_id
1 'polypeptide(L)' 'MPRVAPEMPDRLAVSIMGQLSCYSGKQITWDAINQSDYFLPPAVEDCNWDMEPPTAPDEDGVYPVCAVPGFTSNV' A
#
# COMPACT_ATOMS: atom_id res chain seq x y z
N MET A 1 -17.35 6.24 -12.19
CA MET A 1 -17.99 6.07 -10.87
C MET A 1 -17.06 6.67 -9.84
N PRO A 2 -17.53 7.43 -8.83
CA PRO A 2 -16.61 8.02 -7.87
C PRO A 2 -16.02 6.89 -7.03
N ARG A 3 -14.71 6.65 -7.18
CA ARG A 3 -13.97 5.60 -6.48
C ARG A 3 -13.48 6.10 -5.12
N VAL A 4 -14.32 6.86 -4.44
CA VAL A 4 -14.03 7.38 -3.11
C VAL A 4 -15.32 7.28 -2.31
N ALA A 5 -15.28 6.60 -1.17
CA ALA A 5 -16.39 6.64 -0.23
C ALA A 5 -16.70 8.12 0.07
N PRO A 6 -17.99 8.53 0.17
CA PRO A 6 -18.37 9.95 0.28
C PRO A 6 -17.71 10.71 1.45
N GLU A 7 -17.12 9.99 2.40
CA GLU A 7 -16.43 10.53 3.55
C GLU A 7 -15.51 9.44 4.14
N MET A 8 -14.20 9.54 3.85
CA MET A 8 -13.19 8.70 4.50
C MET A 8 -13.18 9.04 6.00
N PRO A 9 -13.35 8.07 6.92
CA PRO A 9 -13.30 8.35 8.35
C PRO A 9 -11.93 8.91 8.74
N ASP A 10 -11.88 9.98 9.55
CA ASP A 10 -10.63 10.64 9.96
C ASP A 10 -9.56 9.66 10.48
N ARG A 11 -10.01 8.62 11.20
CA ARG A 11 -9.15 7.58 11.75
C ARG A 11 -8.38 6.81 10.68
N LEU A 12 -9.05 6.51 9.56
CA LEU A 12 -8.47 5.81 8.42
C LEU A 12 -7.52 6.72 7.65
N ALA A 13 -7.92 7.98 7.43
CA ALA A 13 -7.10 8.98 6.75
C ALA A 13 -5.76 9.22 7.47
N VAL A 14 -5.75 9.29 8.80
CA VAL A 14 -4.52 9.43 9.59
C VAL A 14 -3.59 8.23 9.43
N SER A 15 -4.12 7.00 9.40
CA SER A 15 -3.29 5.80 9.19
C SER A 15 -2.65 5.77 7.80
N ILE A 16 -3.43 6.12 6.76
CA ILE A 16 -2.93 6.19 5.37
C ILE A 16 -1.88 7.30 5.24
N MET A 17 -2.14 8.47 5.83
CA MET A 17 -1.17 9.57 5.88
C MET A 17 0.16 9.13 6.49
N GLY A 18 0.10 8.40 7.61
CA GLY A 18 1.29 7.88 8.29
C GLY A 18 2.10 6.95 7.40
N GLN A 19 1.45 5.98 6.74
CA GLN A 19 2.15 5.09 5.82
C GLN A 19 2.77 5.84 4.64
N LEU A 20 2.01 6.69 3.95
CA LEU A 20 2.50 7.43 2.79
C LEU A 20 3.67 8.36 3.15
N SER A 21 3.63 8.97 4.33
CA SER A 21 4.73 9.84 4.81
C SER A 21 6.00 9.03 5.11
N CYS A 22 5.87 7.86 5.74
CA CYS A 22 7.02 6.99 6.03
C CYS A 22 7.66 6.42 4.76
N TYR A 23 6.86 5.99 3.79
CA TYR A 23 7.38 5.37 2.56
C TYR A 23 7.89 6.40 1.55
N SER A 24 7.29 7.59 1.48
CA SER A 24 7.73 8.63 0.54
C SER A 24 8.84 9.53 1.07
N GLY A 25 9.00 9.64 2.39
CA GLY A 25 9.89 10.61 3.04
C GLY A 25 9.50 12.07 2.78
N LYS A 26 8.30 12.32 2.24
CA LYS A 26 7.82 13.65 1.87
C LYS A 26 6.75 14.12 2.86
N GLN A 27 6.64 15.43 3.01
CA GLN A 27 5.53 16.03 3.74
C GLN A 27 4.24 15.88 2.93
N ILE A 28 3.22 15.28 3.56
CA ILE A 28 1.89 15.11 2.96
C ILE A 28 0.89 15.94 3.76
N THR A 29 0.02 16.69 3.07
CA THR A 29 -1.01 17.53 3.67
C THR A 29 -2.36 16.80 3.71
N TRP A 30 -3.25 17.25 4.59
CA TRP A 30 -4.59 16.67 4.73
C TRP A 30 -5.42 16.79 3.44
N ASP A 31 -5.39 17.97 2.81
CA ASP A 31 -6.08 18.20 1.54
C ASP A 31 -5.53 17.29 0.43
N ALA A 32 -4.21 17.06 0.41
CA ALA A 32 -3.61 16.18 -0.58
C ALA A 32 -4.14 14.75 -0.46
N ILE A 33 -4.42 14.26 0.74
CA ILE A 33 -4.95 12.89 0.93
C ILE A 33 -6.40 12.81 0.53
N ASN A 34 -7.22 13.79 0.94
CA ASN A 34 -8.65 13.79 0.64
C ASN A 34 -8.96 13.99 -0.85
N GLN A 35 -8.04 14.59 -1.60
CA GLN A 35 -8.15 14.82 -3.05
C GLN A 35 -7.30 13.85 -3.88
N SER A 36 -6.63 12.87 -3.24
CA SER A 36 -5.75 11.94 -3.94
C SER A 36 -6.54 10.78 -4.55
N ASP A 37 -6.27 10.51 -5.83
CA ASP A 37 -6.70 9.28 -6.51
C ASP A 37 -5.67 8.14 -6.35
N TYR A 38 -4.65 8.32 -5.51
CA TYR A 38 -3.63 7.31 -5.26
C TYR A 38 -4.20 6.12 -4.47
N PHE A 39 -3.90 4.92 -4.94
CA PHE A 39 -4.20 3.68 -4.24
C PHE A 39 -2.96 2.78 -4.22
N LEU A 40 -2.89 1.90 -3.22
CA LEU A 40 -1.89 0.84 -3.17
C LEU A 40 -2.39 -0.29 -4.08
N PRO A 41 -1.67 -0.66 -5.16
CA PRO A 41 -2.08 -1.73 -6.05
C PRO A 41 -1.99 -3.11 -5.36
N PRO A 42 -2.78 -4.11 -5.80
CA PRO A 42 -3.80 -4.04 -6.85
C PRO A 42 -5.05 -3.25 -6.41
N ALA A 43 -5.81 -2.73 -7.38
CA ALA A 43 -7.04 -2.01 -7.05
C ALA A 43 -8.03 -2.96 -6.36
N VAL A 44 -8.89 -2.43 -5.49
CA VAL A 44 -9.83 -3.23 -4.69
C VAL A 44 -10.74 -4.10 -5.56
N GLU A 45 -11.09 -3.61 -6.75
CA GLU A 45 -11.89 -4.34 -7.75
C GLU A 45 -11.13 -5.49 -8.43
N ASP A 46 -9.80 -5.42 -8.44
CA ASP A 46 -8.93 -6.47 -8.96
C ASP A 46 -8.53 -7.48 -7.88
N CYS A 47 -8.76 -7.16 -6.59
CA CYS A 47 -8.56 -8.07 -5.47
C CYS A 47 -9.64 -9.16 -5.45
N ASN A 48 -9.32 -10.32 -6.00
CA ASN A 48 -10.20 -11.50 -5.99
C ASN A 48 -9.51 -12.71 -5.33
N TRP A 49 -10.30 -13.70 -4.91
CA TRP A 49 -9.79 -14.90 -4.23
C TRP A 49 -8.90 -15.78 -5.12
N ASP A 50 -9.04 -15.64 -6.43
CA ASP A 50 -8.28 -16.39 -7.43
C ASP A 50 -7.02 -15.61 -7.90
N MET A 51 -6.70 -14.47 -7.27
CA MET A 51 -5.55 -13.66 -7.67
C MET A 51 -4.23 -14.32 -7.25
N GLU A 52 -3.21 -14.21 -8.10
CA GLU A 52 -1.87 -14.67 -7.74
C GLU A 52 -1.33 -13.84 -6.56
N PRO A 53 -0.82 -14.49 -5.50
CA PRO A 53 -0.23 -13.78 -4.39
C PRO A 53 1.04 -13.06 -4.85
N PRO A 54 1.33 -11.84 -4.33
CA PRO A 54 2.49 -11.05 -4.75
C PRO A 54 3.84 -11.73 -4.45
N THR A 55 3.86 -12.65 -3.48
CA THR A 55 4.99 -13.53 -3.22
C THR A 55 4.49 -14.96 -2.97
N ALA A 56 5.15 -15.92 -3.57
CA ALA A 56 4.95 -17.35 -3.30
C ALA A 56 6.15 -17.89 -2.51
N PRO A 57 5.96 -18.92 -1.66
CA PRO A 57 7.06 -19.62 -1.06
C PRO A 57 7.88 -20.37 -2.14
N ASP A 58 9.17 -20.55 -1.88
CA ASP A 58 10.04 -21.40 -2.69
C ASP A 58 9.71 -22.91 -2.50
N GLU A 59 10.47 -23.78 -3.18
CA GLU A 59 10.28 -25.24 -3.13
C GLU A 59 10.39 -25.83 -1.70
N ASP A 60 11.09 -25.14 -0.80
CA ASP A 60 11.27 -25.52 0.61
C ASP A 60 10.18 -24.90 1.52
N GLY A 61 9.22 -24.17 0.96
CA GLY A 61 8.14 -23.52 1.70
C GLY A 61 8.53 -22.19 2.34
N VAL A 62 9.69 -21.63 1.99
CA VAL A 62 10.22 -20.39 2.56
C VAL A 62 9.83 -19.20 1.69
N TYR A 63 9.18 -18.20 2.28
CA TYR A 63 8.91 -16.95 1.59
C TYR A 63 10.21 -16.16 1.43
N PRO A 64 10.47 -15.57 0.24
CA PRO A 64 11.65 -14.74 0.05
C PRO A 64 11.63 -13.58 1.04
N VAL A 65 12.73 -13.41 1.78
CA VAL A 65 12.90 -12.30 2.71
C VAL A 65 12.82 -11.00 1.91
N CYS A 66 11.79 -10.19 2.18
CA CYS A 66 11.47 -9.00 1.39
C CYS A 66 12.58 -7.92 1.40
N ALA A 67 13.46 -7.94 2.42
CA ALA A 67 14.68 -7.14 2.43
C ALA A 67 15.73 -7.75 3.37
N VAL A 68 16.95 -7.93 2.88
CA VAL A 68 18.11 -8.25 3.72
C VAL A 68 18.87 -6.96 4.01
N PRO A 69 18.97 -6.54 5.29
CA PRO A 69 19.68 -5.31 5.66
C PRO A 69 21.12 -5.31 5.11
N GLY A 70 21.48 -4.26 4.37
CA GLY A 70 22.80 -4.10 3.77
C GLY A 70 22.99 -4.73 2.39
N PHE A 71 22.03 -5.52 1.90
CA PHE A 71 22.07 -6.13 0.56
C PHE A 71 20.94 -5.64 -0.35
N THR A 72 19.75 -5.39 0.19
CA THR A 72 18.61 -4.92 -0.59
C THR A 72 18.63 -3.39 -0.72
N SER A 73 18.88 -2.88 -1.92
CA SER A 73 18.98 -1.43 -2.19
C SER A 73 17.65 -0.74 -2.52
N ASN A 74 16.59 -1.50 -2.79
CA ASN A 74 15.26 -0.97 -3.06
C ASN A 74 14.22 -1.75 -2.26
N VAL A 75 13.70 -1.12 -1.22
CA VAL A 75 12.32 -1.30 -0.74
C VAL A 75 11.56 -0.07 -1.16
#